data_AF-A0A914DV02-F1
#
_entry.id   AF-A0A914DV02-F1
#
_cell.length_a   1.000
_cell.length_b   1.000
_cell.length_c   1.000
_cell.angle_alpha   90.00
_cell.angle_beta   90.00
_cell.angle_gamma   90.00
#
_symmetry.space_group_name_H-M   'P 1'
#
loop_
_entity.id
_entity.type
_entity.pdbx_description
1 polymer ?
#
loop_
_entity_poly.entity_id
_entity_poly.type
_entity_poly.pdbx_seq_one_letter_code
_entity_poly.pdbx_strand_id
1 'polypeptide(L)'
;MLGEIDKPKLSTKEMLKSTLSVFLMKDMILLSITSAYIGIQWCFWLSVFPTCVAFTKTLGNENDKPVMLALCVIFQGIGQVGACIYMSMKLPKLRPKILTTVAIFIQLLMFGLVFLMFPKMSSLDNTYDESIIKPIVPLTYVIPFFLGIGDVMLKSPMYTLIIRKLPGKSAEAFALFNFYQSLTCSTAFFYSTSLNLYWQLEPKALVSLFK
;
A
#
# COMPACT_ATOMS: atom_id res chain seq x y z
N MET A 1 12.97 -33.28 14.59
CA MET A 1 13.70 -33.50 13.31
C MET A 1 13.29 -32.42 12.32
N LEU A 2 13.81 -31.20 12.48
CA LEU A 2 13.80 -30.20 11.42
C LEU A 2 15.19 -30.26 10.83
N GLY A 3 15.35 -31.07 9.77
CA GLY A 3 16.60 -31.09 9.04
C GLY A 3 16.87 -29.70 8.51
N GLU A 4 18.02 -29.13 8.88
CA GLU A 4 18.59 -27.99 8.18
C GLU A 4 18.65 -28.37 6.71
N ILE A 5 17.77 -27.78 5.90
CA ILE A 5 17.89 -27.81 4.46
C ILE A 5 19.10 -26.91 4.18
N ASP A 6 20.27 -27.53 4.14
CA ASP A 6 21.54 -26.92 3.75
C ASP A 6 21.39 -26.49 2.29
N LYS A 7 20.80 -25.31 2.08
CA LYS A 7 20.72 -24.68 0.77
C LYS A 7 22.16 -24.37 0.40
N PRO A 8 22.68 -24.88 -0.74
CA PRO A 8 24.03 -24.57 -1.15
C PRO A 8 24.20 -23.05 -1.14
N LYS A 9 25.29 -22.56 -0.54
CA LYS A 9 25.64 -21.12 -0.58
C LYS A 9 25.90 -20.76 -2.05
N LEU A 10 24.84 -20.39 -2.78
CA LEU A 10 24.96 -19.91 -4.16
C LEU A 10 25.91 -18.72 -4.16
N SER A 11 26.80 -18.70 -5.15
CA SER A 11 27.72 -17.57 -5.35
C SER A 11 26.91 -16.31 -5.64
N THR A 12 27.35 -15.15 -5.16
CA THR A 12 26.65 -13.86 -5.37
C THR A 12 26.36 -13.58 -6.84
N LYS A 13 27.26 -14.02 -7.74
CA LYS A 13 27.08 -13.92 -9.20
C LYS A 13 25.94 -14.80 -9.72
N GLU A 14 25.78 -15.99 -9.14
CA GLU A 14 24.71 -16.94 -9.50
C GLU A 14 23.35 -16.45 -8.98
N MET A 15 23.32 -15.87 -7.78
CA MET A 15 22.11 -15.22 -7.24
C MET A 15 21.68 -14.02 -8.08
N LEU A 16 22.63 -13.19 -8.52
CA LEU A 16 22.35 -12.05 -9.38
C LEU A 16 21.82 -12.50 -10.75
N LYS A 17 22.45 -13.52 -11.35
CA LYS A 17 22.00 -14.11 -12.62
C LYS A 17 20.62 -14.76 -12.48
N SER A 18 20.36 -15.44 -11.37
CA SER A 18 19.06 -16.01 -11.07
C SER A 18 17.99 -14.93 -10.92
N THR A 19 18.29 -13.85 -10.19
CA THR A 19 17.38 -12.71 -10.01
C THR A 19 17.06 -12.02 -11.35
N LEU A 20 18.06 -11.80 -12.20
CA LEU A 20 17.87 -11.28 -13.57
C LEU A 20 17.04 -12.22 -14.45
N SER A 21 17.17 -13.54 -14.28
CA SER A 21 16.33 -14.50 -14.99
C SER A 21 14.86 -14.44 -14.55
N VAL A 22 14.62 -14.22 -13.25
CA VAL A 22 13.28 -14.08 -12.67
C VAL A 22 12.65 -12.75 -13.09
N PHE A 23 13.45 -11.68 -13.17
CA PHE A 23 13.03 -10.36 -13.64
C PHE A 23 12.38 -10.38 -15.03
N LEU A 24 12.88 -11.22 -15.95
CA LEU A 24 12.36 -11.32 -17.33
C LEU A 24 11.15 -12.26 -17.48
N MET A 25 10.72 -12.93 -16.41
CA MET A 25 9.54 -13.79 -16.48
C MET A 25 8.27 -12.96 -16.64
N LYS A 26 7.38 -13.34 -17.58
CA LYS A 26 6.11 -12.64 -17.83
C LYS A 26 5.26 -12.47 -16.56
N ASP A 27 5.28 -13.48 -15.69
CA ASP A 27 4.59 -13.45 -14.40
C ASP A 27 5.15 -12.39 -13.45
N MET A 28 6.45 -12.09 -13.52
CA MET A 28 7.10 -11.05 -12.71
C MET A 28 6.86 -9.65 -13.23
N ILE A 29 6.70 -9.50 -14.55
CA ILE A 29 6.30 -8.22 -15.15
C ILE A 29 4.88 -7.85 -14.72
N LEU A 30 3.95 -8.82 -14.67
CA LEU A 30 2.60 -8.56 -14.16
C LEU A 30 2.62 -8.17 -12.67
N LEU A 31 3.45 -8.87 -11.91
CA LEU A 31 3.62 -8.63 -10.49
C LEU A 31 4.30 -7.28 -10.21
N SER A 32 5.20 -6.82 -11.08
CA SER A 32 5.87 -5.52 -10.95
C SER A 32 4.92 -4.35 -11.15
N ILE A 33 3.92 -4.47 -12.02
CA ILE A 33 2.86 -3.46 -12.15
C ILE A 33 2.03 -3.38 -10.86
N THR A 34 1.74 -4.54 -10.25
CA THR A 34 0.98 -4.61 -9.00
C THR A 34 1.79 -4.03 -7.83
N SER A 35 3.09 -4.35 -7.74
CA SER A 35 3.97 -3.79 -6.72
C SER A 35 4.21 -2.29 -6.91
N ALA A 36 4.22 -1.81 -8.15
CA ALA A 36 4.25 -0.39 -8.46
C ALA A 36 3.01 0.33 -7.91
N TYR A 37 1.80 -0.19 -8.14
CA TYR A 37 0.58 0.36 -7.56
C TYR A 37 0.64 0.41 -6.02
N ILE A 38 1.07 -0.68 -5.38
CA ILE A 38 1.24 -0.74 -3.93
C ILE A 38 2.28 0.30 -3.45
N GLY A 39 3.33 0.54 -4.21
CA GLY A 39 4.34 1.56 -3.93
C GLY A 39 3.78 2.99 -3.98
N ILE A 40 2.97 3.31 -5.00
CA ILE A 40 2.26 4.60 -5.10
C ILE A 40 1.33 4.79 -3.90
N GLN A 41 0.55 3.75 -3.60
CA GLN A 41 -0.37 3.75 -2.47
C GLN A 41 0.36 3.96 -1.13
N TRP A 42 1.51 3.34 -0.95
CA TRP A 42 2.33 3.48 0.25
C TRP A 42 2.88 4.90 0.38
N CYS A 43 3.33 5.51 -0.72
CA CYS A 43 3.78 6.89 -0.75
C CYS A 43 2.66 7.86 -0.37
N PHE A 44 1.45 7.66 -0.90
CA PHE A 44 0.30 8.47 -0.54
C PHE A 44 0.04 8.44 0.97
N TRP A 45 0.09 7.25 1.58
CA TRP A 45 -0.09 7.12 3.02
C TRP A 45 1.06 7.80 3.79
N LEU A 46 2.31 7.59 3.38
CA LEU A 46 3.47 8.08 4.12
C LEU A 46 3.67 9.59 4.02
N SER A 47 3.32 10.20 2.89
CA SER A 47 3.63 11.60 2.60
C SER A 47 2.37 12.46 2.54
N VAL A 48 1.37 12.07 1.76
CA VAL A 48 0.25 12.94 1.38
C VAL A 48 -0.82 13.01 2.46
N PHE A 49 -1.16 11.86 3.06
CA PHE A 49 -2.18 11.82 4.10
C PHE A 49 -1.76 12.59 5.37
N PRO A 50 -0.52 12.44 5.90
CA PRO A 50 -0.06 13.22 7.04
C PRO A 50 0.01 14.72 6.76
N THR A 51 0.42 15.15 5.57
CA THR A 51 0.43 16.58 5.22
C THR A 51 -0.98 17.15 5.16
N CYS A 52 -1.94 16.40 4.62
CA CYS A 52 -3.35 16.78 4.62
C CYS A 52 -3.88 16.99 6.05
N VAL A 53 -3.58 16.08 6.98
CA VAL A 53 -3.98 16.20 8.39
C VAL A 53 -3.26 17.37 9.07
N ALA A 54 -1.97 17.58 8.78
CA ALA A 54 -1.17 18.65 9.40
C ALA A 54 -1.62 20.05 8.95
N PHE A 55 -1.84 20.26 7.66
CA PHE A 55 -2.12 21.59 7.09
C PHE A 55 -3.60 21.97 7.10
N THR A 56 -4.51 21.03 7.36
CA THR A 56 -5.94 21.34 7.54
C THR A 56 -6.15 21.98 8.92
N LYS A 57 -6.41 23.30 8.95
CA LYS A 57 -6.63 24.03 10.22
C LYS A 57 -8.03 23.87 10.80
N THR A 58 -8.98 23.42 9.99
CA THR A 58 -10.35 23.12 10.41
C THR A 58 -10.49 21.79 11.16
N LEU A 59 -9.43 20.98 11.22
CA LEU A 59 -9.41 19.66 11.84
C LEU A 59 -8.67 19.69 13.19
N GLY A 60 -9.44 19.68 14.29
CA GLY A 60 -8.90 19.63 15.65
C GLY A 60 -8.12 20.88 16.07
N ASN A 61 -7.59 20.88 17.29
CA ASN A 61 -6.71 21.95 17.76
C ASN A 61 -5.29 21.75 17.21
N GLU A 62 -4.57 22.84 16.91
CA GLU A 62 -3.21 22.78 16.36
C GLU A 62 -2.23 22.02 17.26
N ASN A 63 -2.40 22.13 18.58
CA ASN A 63 -1.57 21.42 19.58
C ASN A 63 -1.80 19.89 19.58
N ASP A 64 -2.95 19.42 19.12
CA ASP A 64 -3.32 18.00 19.16
C ASP A 64 -2.95 17.27 17.86
N LYS A 65 -2.63 18.00 16.78
CA LYS A 65 -2.31 17.43 15.46
C LYS A 65 -1.17 16.38 15.47
N PRO A 66 -0.05 16.57 16.19
CA PRO A 66 0.98 15.54 16.26
C PRO A 66 0.48 14.24 16.89
N VAL A 67 -0.36 14.35 17.92
CA VAL A 67 -0.98 13.20 18.60
C VAL A 67 -1.98 12.52 17.66
N MET A 68 -2.78 13.29 16.92
CA MET A 68 -3.71 12.76 15.92
C MET A 68 -2.97 11.95 14.84
N LEU A 69 -1.86 12.47 14.32
CA LEU A 69 -1.02 11.76 13.34
C LEU A 69 -0.46 10.45 13.92
N ALA A 70 0.04 10.47 15.16
CA ALA A 70 0.52 9.27 15.83
C ALA A 70 -0.61 8.23 15.99
N LEU A 71 -1.81 8.66 16.39
CA LEU A 71 -2.98 7.79 16.49
C LEU A 71 -3.37 7.20 15.12
N CYS A 72 -3.29 7.96 14.03
CA CYS A 72 -3.57 7.43 12.69
C CYS A 72 -2.67 6.23 12.33
N VAL A 73 -1.37 6.32 12.62
CA VAL A 73 -0.41 5.22 12.38
C VAL A 73 -0.76 4.01 13.27
N ILE A 74 -1.13 4.24 14.53
CA ILE A 74 -1.52 3.16 15.45
C ILE A 74 -2.79 2.45 14.94
N PHE A 75 -3.82 3.20 14.54
CA PHE A 75 -5.06 2.63 14.00
C PHE A 75 -4.81 1.87 12.69
N GLN A 76 -3.93 2.35 11.82
CA GLN A 76 -3.48 1.60 10.65
C GLN A 76 -2.84 0.27 11.04
N GLY A 77 -1.92 0.28 12.03
CA GLY A 77 -1.26 -0.91 12.54
C GLY A 77 -2.24 -1.93 13.12
N ILE A 78 -3.23 -1.46 13.88
CA ILE A 78 -4.32 -2.33 14.40
C ILE A 78 -5.09 -2.97 13.26
N GLY A 79 -5.44 -2.19 12.23
CA GLY A 79 -6.12 -2.71 11.03
C GLY A 79 -5.30 -3.78 10.30
N GLN A 80 -4.00 -3.55 10.14
CA GLN A 80 -3.08 -4.51 9.51
C GLN A 80 -2.97 -5.81 10.32
N VAL A 81 -2.69 -5.71 11.63
CA VAL A 81 -2.55 -6.89 12.50
C VAL A 81 -3.84 -7.70 12.55
N GLY A 82 -4.99 -7.02 12.70
CA GLY A 82 -6.30 -7.67 12.68
C GLY A 82 -6.59 -8.41 11.37
N ALA A 83 -6.28 -7.77 10.23
CA ALA A 83 -6.41 -8.41 8.92
C ALA A 83 -5.46 -9.59 8.75
N CYS A 84 -4.21 -9.50 9.23
CA CYS A 84 -3.24 -10.60 9.17
C CYS A 84 -3.73 -11.84 9.93
N ILE A 85 -4.26 -11.65 11.13
CA ILE A 85 -4.84 -12.74 11.93
C ILE A 85 -6.02 -13.37 11.18
N TYR A 86 -6.96 -12.54 10.71
CA TYR A 86 -8.12 -13.00 9.97
C TYR A 86 -7.75 -13.81 8.71
N MET A 87 -6.80 -13.27 7.94
CA MET A 87 -6.30 -13.89 6.71
C MET A 87 -5.59 -15.20 7.01
N SER A 88 -4.75 -15.27 8.05
CA SER A 88 -4.04 -16.50 8.43
C SER A 88 -5.01 -17.63 8.79
N MET A 89 -6.14 -17.32 9.43
CA MET A 89 -7.16 -18.31 9.78
C MET A 89 -8.01 -18.76 8.59
N LYS A 90 -8.19 -17.91 7.57
CA LYS A 90 -9.15 -18.14 6.47
C LYS A 90 -8.51 -18.32 5.09
N LEU A 91 -7.19 -18.14 4.95
CA LEU A 91 -6.44 -18.24 3.69
C LEU A 91 -6.68 -19.54 2.89
N PRO A 92 -6.85 -20.72 3.51
CA PRO A 92 -7.12 -21.94 2.74
C PRO A 92 -8.48 -21.96 2.04
N LYS A 93 -9.44 -21.13 2.50
CA LYS A 93 -10.85 -21.15 2.07
C LYS A 93 -11.23 -19.99 1.16
N LEU A 94 -10.47 -18.89 1.19
CA LEU A 94 -10.78 -17.67 0.45
C LEU A 94 -10.11 -17.66 -0.93
N ARG A 95 -10.88 -17.30 -1.97
CA ARG A 95 -10.35 -17.16 -3.33
C ARG A 95 -9.47 -15.89 -3.41
N PRO A 96 -8.17 -16.00 -3.79
CA PRO A 96 -7.26 -14.86 -3.93
C PRO A 96 -7.84 -13.67 -4.72
N LYS A 97 -8.55 -13.95 -5.82
CA LYS A 97 -9.19 -12.93 -6.66
C LYS A 97 -10.22 -12.09 -5.89
N ILE A 98 -11.10 -12.74 -5.11
CA ILE A 98 -12.16 -12.04 -4.36
C ILE A 98 -11.53 -11.11 -3.31
N LEU A 99 -10.49 -11.59 -2.61
CA LEU A 99 -9.78 -10.81 -1.61
C LEU A 99 -9.12 -9.56 -2.20
N THR A 100 -8.41 -9.72 -3.32
CA THR A 100 -7.79 -8.61 -4.03
C THR A 100 -8.82 -7.59 -4.52
N THR A 101 -9.95 -8.05 -5.08
CA THR A 101 -11.02 -7.15 -5.52
C THR A 101 -11.62 -6.36 -4.35
N VAL A 102 -11.97 -7.04 -3.24
CA VAL A 102 -12.50 -6.37 -2.05
C VAL A 102 -11.51 -5.36 -1.48
N ALA A 103 -10.22 -5.70 -1.46
CA ALA A 103 -9.17 -4.79 -0.99
C ALA A 103 -9.13 -3.50 -1.83
N ILE A 104 -9.17 -3.63 -3.17
CA ILE A 104 -9.19 -2.48 -4.08
C ILE A 104 -10.44 -1.62 -3.85
N PHE A 105 -11.62 -2.23 -3.66
CA PHE A 105 -12.86 -1.50 -3.37
C PHE A 105 -12.79 -0.72 -2.05
N ILE A 106 -12.29 -1.35 -0.98
CA ILE A 106 -12.11 -0.68 0.33
C ILE A 106 -11.14 0.49 0.18
N GLN A 107 -10.00 0.27 -0.47
CA GLN A 107 -9.00 1.31 -0.69
C GLN A 107 -9.57 2.48 -1.51
N LEU A 108 -10.27 2.19 -2.61
CA LEU A 108 -10.87 3.21 -3.46
C LEU A 108 -11.93 4.03 -2.71
N LEU A 109 -12.77 3.37 -1.90
CA LEU A 109 -13.77 4.03 -1.07
C LEU A 109 -13.11 4.96 -0.04
N MET A 110 -12.06 4.47 0.64
CA MET A 110 -11.33 5.26 1.63
C MET A 110 -10.58 6.43 0.97
N PHE A 111 -9.98 6.25 -0.21
CA PHE A 111 -9.38 7.35 -0.96
C PHE A 111 -10.43 8.38 -1.39
N GLY A 112 -11.60 7.94 -1.85
CA GLY A 112 -12.73 8.82 -2.12
C GLY A 112 -13.15 9.64 -0.90
N LEU A 113 -13.17 9.03 0.29
CA LEU A 113 -13.46 9.75 1.54
C LEU A 113 -12.37 10.76 1.89
N VAL A 114 -11.09 10.43 1.68
CA VAL A 114 -9.97 11.39 1.84
C VAL A 114 -10.15 12.59 0.90
N PHE A 115 -10.54 12.35 -0.36
CA PHE A 115 -10.83 13.42 -1.34
C PHE A 115 -12.02 14.31 -0.96
N LEU A 116 -13.04 13.74 -0.31
CA LEU A 116 -14.21 14.49 0.13
C LEU A 116 -13.94 15.27 1.43
N MET A 117 -13.08 14.73 2.29
CA MET A 117 -12.76 15.28 3.60
C MET A 117 -11.68 16.36 3.56
N PHE A 118 -10.75 16.30 2.60
CA PHE A 118 -9.64 17.25 2.51
C PHE A 118 -9.73 18.16 1.28
N PRO A 119 -9.53 19.48 1.42
CA PRO A 119 -9.59 20.42 0.31
C PRO A 119 -8.39 20.26 -0.64
N LYS A 120 -8.54 20.73 -1.89
CA LYS A 120 -7.59 20.50 -2.99
C LYS A 120 -6.14 20.85 -2.67
N MET A 121 -5.93 21.86 -1.82
CA MET A 121 -4.64 22.45 -1.48
C MET A 121 -4.09 21.96 -0.13
N SER A 122 -4.80 21.11 0.61
CA SER A 122 -4.36 20.67 1.95
C SER A 122 -3.08 19.86 1.96
N SER A 123 -2.65 19.32 0.82
CA SER A 123 -1.36 18.62 0.72
C SER A 123 -0.17 19.56 0.51
N LEU A 124 -0.42 20.84 0.17
CA LEU A 124 0.60 21.80 -0.26
C LEU A 124 0.69 23.03 0.65
N ASP A 125 -0.45 23.57 1.10
CA ASP A 125 -0.48 24.80 1.89
C ASP A 125 -1.49 24.75 3.05
N ASN A 126 -1.20 25.52 4.10
CA ASN A 126 -2.11 25.72 5.23
C ASN A 126 -3.39 26.38 4.74
N THR A 127 -4.48 25.61 4.72
CA THR A 127 -5.73 26.01 4.07
C THR A 127 -6.85 26.10 5.10
N TYR A 128 -7.57 27.24 5.11
CA TYR A 128 -8.83 27.42 5.83
C TYR A 128 -10.06 27.11 4.96
N ASP A 129 -9.86 26.77 3.68
CA ASP A 129 -10.94 26.50 2.74
C ASP A 129 -11.83 25.35 3.21
N GLU A 130 -13.12 25.51 2.99
CA GLU A 130 -14.12 24.50 3.30
C GLU A 130 -13.93 23.27 2.40
N SER A 131 -13.69 22.13 3.02
CA SER A 131 -13.85 20.83 2.36
C SER A 131 -15.33 20.53 2.12
N ILE A 132 -15.62 19.74 1.09
CA ILE A 132 -17.00 19.35 0.71
C ILE A 132 -17.72 18.69 1.90
N ILE A 133 -16.98 17.95 2.73
CA ILE A 133 -17.45 17.42 4.02
C ILE A 133 -16.59 18.01 5.12
N LYS A 134 -17.20 18.58 6.18
CA LYS A 134 -16.46 19.09 7.34
C LYS A 134 -15.53 17.99 7.90
N PRO A 135 -14.22 18.26 8.08
CA PRO A 135 -13.29 17.25 8.56
C PRO A 135 -13.67 16.87 10.00
N ILE A 136 -14.03 15.61 10.22
CA ILE A 136 -14.37 15.10 11.56
C ILE A 136 -13.24 14.21 12.09
N VAL A 137 -12.81 14.50 13.31
CA VAL A 137 -11.70 13.80 13.99
C VAL A 137 -11.84 12.27 13.98
N PRO A 138 -13.02 11.67 14.21
CA PRO A 138 -13.15 10.21 14.17
C PRO A 138 -12.87 9.58 12.80
N LEU A 139 -13.24 10.25 11.70
CA LEU A 139 -12.98 9.72 10.35
C LEU A 139 -11.48 9.66 10.05
N THR A 140 -10.70 10.60 10.60
CA THR A 140 -9.24 10.62 10.47
C THR A 140 -8.59 9.35 11.02
N TYR A 141 -9.23 8.63 11.96
CA TYR A 141 -8.76 7.34 12.49
C TYR A 141 -9.39 6.13 11.79
N VAL A 142 -10.64 6.24 11.38
CA VAL A 142 -11.37 5.17 10.68
C VAL A 142 -10.77 4.89 9.31
N ILE A 143 -10.40 5.94 8.57
CA ILE A 143 -9.76 5.83 7.24
C ILE A 143 -8.47 4.99 7.28
N PRO A 144 -7.45 5.33 8.11
CA PRO A 144 -6.21 4.56 8.15
C PRO A 144 -6.42 3.14 8.68
N PHE A 145 -7.39 2.89 9.56
CA PHE A 145 -7.76 1.54 9.99
C PHE A 145 -8.23 0.66 8.81
N PHE A 146 -9.20 1.13 8.02
CA PHE A 146 -9.69 0.38 6.86
C PHE A 146 -8.66 0.27 5.74
N LEU A 147 -7.84 1.30 5.54
CA LEU A 147 -6.71 1.24 4.60
C LEU A 147 -5.69 0.19 5.03
N GLY A 148 -5.41 0.05 6.33
CA GLY A 148 -4.56 -1.00 6.89
C GLY A 148 -5.09 -2.41 6.61
N ILE A 149 -6.40 -2.61 6.75
CA ILE A 149 -7.05 -3.88 6.37
C ILE A 149 -6.89 -4.14 4.87
N GLY A 150 -7.18 -3.14 4.03
CA GLY A 150 -7.05 -3.24 2.58
C GLY A 150 -5.62 -3.56 2.12
N ASP A 151 -4.60 -2.98 2.76
CA ASP A 151 -3.18 -3.23 2.45
C ASP A 151 -2.81 -4.72 2.62
N VAL A 152 -3.21 -5.31 3.74
CA VAL A 152 -2.96 -6.75 4.01
C VAL A 152 -3.75 -7.62 3.04
N MET A 153 -5.03 -7.32 2.83
CA MET A 153 -5.88 -8.09 1.90
C MET A 153 -5.38 -8.03 0.45
N LEU A 154 -4.69 -6.95 0.06
CA LEU A 154 -4.08 -6.80 -1.26
C LEU A 154 -2.75 -7.57 -1.37
N LYS A 155 -1.86 -7.46 -0.38
CA LYS A 155 -0.52 -8.06 -0.41
C LYS A 155 -0.49 -9.56 -0.13
N SER A 156 -1.30 -10.06 0.81
CA SER A 156 -1.25 -11.47 1.23
C SER A 156 -1.50 -12.47 0.07
N PRO A 157 -2.47 -12.26 -0.83
CA PRO A 157 -2.65 -13.12 -2.00
C PRO A 157 -1.44 -13.09 -2.96
N MET A 158 -0.76 -11.95 -3.08
CA MET A 158 0.40 -11.78 -3.96
C MET A 158 1.62 -12.54 -3.44
N TYR A 159 1.89 -12.47 -2.13
CA TYR A 159 2.95 -13.27 -1.50
C TYR A 159 2.69 -14.76 -1.64
N THR A 160 1.43 -15.18 -1.47
CA THR A 160 1.02 -16.57 -1.69
C THR A 160 1.23 -17.00 -3.13
N LEU A 161 0.96 -16.11 -4.10
CA LEU A 161 1.18 -16.37 -5.53
C LEU A 161 2.67 -16.53 -5.85
N ILE A 162 3.54 -15.65 -5.32
CA ILE A 162 5.00 -15.75 -5.48
C ILE A 162 5.51 -17.11 -4.97
N ILE A 163 5.11 -17.49 -3.75
CA ILE A 163 5.56 -18.73 -3.11
C ILE A 163 5.08 -19.95 -3.91
N ARG A 164 3.85 -19.93 -4.42
CA ARG A 164 3.28 -21.06 -5.20
C ARG A 164 3.87 -21.18 -6.60
N LYS A 165 4.07 -20.07 -7.32
CA LYS A 165 4.58 -20.08 -8.70
C LYS A 165 6.09 -20.30 -8.77
N LEU A 166 6.85 -19.84 -7.77
CA LEU A 166 8.31 -19.89 -7.76
C LEU A 166 8.85 -20.47 -6.45
N PRO A 167 8.53 -21.72 -6.10
CA PRO A 167 8.91 -22.30 -4.80
C PRO A 167 10.43 -22.29 -4.56
N GLY A 168 11.24 -22.51 -5.61
CA GLY A 168 12.71 -22.47 -5.53
C GLY A 168 13.35 -21.10 -5.67
N LYS A 169 12.59 -20.11 -6.15
CA LYS A 169 13.07 -18.74 -6.48
C LYS A 169 12.27 -17.63 -5.77
N SER A 170 11.50 -18.01 -4.75
CA SER A 170 10.55 -17.14 -4.05
C SER A 170 11.25 -15.98 -3.34
N ALA A 171 12.45 -16.19 -2.82
CA ALA A 171 13.26 -15.15 -2.19
C ALA A 171 13.68 -14.06 -3.21
N GLU A 172 14.11 -14.45 -4.40
CA GLU A 172 14.53 -13.53 -5.48
C GLU A 172 13.33 -12.76 -6.02
N ALA A 173 12.20 -13.46 -6.21
CA ALA A 173 10.92 -12.86 -6.58
C ALA A 173 10.41 -11.85 -5.55
N PHE A 174 10.52 -12.17 -4.26
CA PHE A 174 10.14 -11.28 -3.17
C PHE A 174 11.06 -10.06 -3.08
N ALA A 175 12.36 -10.23 -3.32
CA ALA A 175 13.32 -9.12 -3.40
C ALA A 175 12.97 -8.17 -4.55
N LEU A 176 12.67 -8.71 -5.74
CA LEU A 176 12.22 -7.92 -6.88
C LEU A 176 10.90 -7.19 -6.61
N PHE A 177 9.94 -7.87 -5.98
CA PHE A 177 8.67 -7.25 -5.58
C PHE A 177 8.88 -6.00 -4.72
N ASN A 178 9.69 -6.12 -3.67
CA ASN A 178 10.01 -5.00 -2.77
C ASN A 178 10.86 -3.93 -3.46
N PHE A 179 11.77 -4.31 -4.35
CA PHE A 179 12.58 -3.38 -5.13
C PHE A 179 11.69 -2.46 -5.98
N TYR A 180 10.75 -3.02 -6.74
CA TYR A 180 9.80 -2.23 -7.54
C TYR A 180 8.87 -1.37 -6.67
N GLN A 181 8.41 -1.92 -5.54
CA GLN A 181 7.58 -1.17 -4.60
C GLN A 181 8.33 0.06 -4.07
N SER A 182 9.58 -0.10 -3.63
CA SER A 182 10.41 0.98 -3.12
C SER A 182 10.80 1.98 -4.20
N LEU A 183 11.13 1.52 -5.42
CA LEU A 183 11.43 2.39 -6.55
C LEU A 183 10.21 3.26 -6.91
N THR A 184 9.04 2.65 -6.96
CA THR A 184 7.80 3.38 -7.28
C THR A 184 7.40 4.31 -6.14
N CYS A 185 7.56 3.90 -4.88
CA CYS A 185 7.34 4.78 -3.73
C CYS A 185 8.29 5.98 -3.75
N SER A 186 9.56 5.79 -4.10
CA SER A 186 10.55 6.87 -4.19
C SER A 186 10.21 7.85 -5.31
N THR A 187 9.89 7.34 -6.50
CA THR A 187 9.47 8.19 -7.63
C THR A 187 8.18 8.94 -7.31
N ALA A 188 7.18 8.26 -6.73
CA ALA A 188 5.95 8.88 -6.27
C ALA A 188 6.20 9.98 -5.24
N PHE A 189 7.19 9.81 -4.35
CA PHE A 189 7.55 10.83 -3.36
C PHE A 189 8.08 12.10 -4.02
N PHE A 190 8.98 11.98 -5.02
CA PHE A 190 9.49 13.13 -5.78
C PHE A 190 8.40 13.87 -6.57
N TYR A 191 7.44 13.13 -7.15
CA TYR A 191 6.33 13.76 -7.87
C TYR A 191 5.26 14.33 -6.92
N SER A 192 5.10 13.74 -5.73
CA SER A 192 4.12 14.18 -4.73
C SER A 192 4.37 15.61 -4.23
N THR A 193 5.62 16.06 -4.22
CA THR A 193 5.99 17.44 -3.87
C THR A 193 5.61 18.48 -4.92
N SER A 194 5.24 18.07 -6.14
CA SER A 194 4.99 18.97 -7.28
C SER A 194 3.59 18.87 -7.88
N LEU A 195 2.79 17.86 -7.49
CA LEU A 195 1.50 17.56 -8.10
C LEU A 195 0.34 17.63 -7.09
N ASN A 196 -0.75 18.27 -7.50
CA ASN A 196 -2.02 18.36 -6.77
C ASN A 196 -2.60 16.97 -6.42
N LEU A 197 -3.32 16.90 -5.29
CA LEU A 197 -3.94 15.70 -4.70
C LEU A 197 -4.70 14.83 -5.73
N TYR A 198 -5.32 15.47 -6.73
CA TYR A 198 -6.17 14.83 -7.76
C TYR A 198 -5.42 13.96 -8.77
N TRP A 199 -4.13 14.23 -9.04
CA TRP A 199 -3.43 13.55 -10.12
C TRP A 199 -2.74 12.25 -9.68
N GLN A 200 -2.63 12.01 -8.37
CA GLN A 200 -1.84 10.91 -7.82
C GLN A 200 -2.57 9.57 -7.78
N LEU A 201 -3.89 9.54 -8.06
CA LEU A 201 -4.77 8.39 -7.83
C LEU A 201 -5.65 8.07 -9.04
N GLU A 202 -5.12 7.98 -10.27
CA GLU A 202 -5.89 7.38 -11.37
C GLU A 202 -5.86 5.83 -11.25
N PRO A 203 -6.95 5.15 -10.82
CA PRO A 203 -6.99 3.71 -10.60
C PRO A 203 -7.21 2.93 -11.91
N LYS A 204 -7.23 3.62 -13.06
CA LYS A 204 -7.62 3.07 -14.37
C LYS A 204 -6.74 1.90 -14.83
N ALA A 205 -5.48 1.83 -14.38
CA ALA A 205 -4.57 0.76 -14.74
C ALA A 205 -4.99 -0.62 -14.19
N LEU A 206 -5.62 -0.69 -13.01
CA LEU A 206 -5.93 -1.96 -12.35
C LEU A 206 -7.12 -2.71 -12.97
N VAL A 207 -8.15 -2.00 -13.45
CA VAL A 207 -9.33 -2.63 -14.05
C VAL A 207 -9.01 -3.33 -15.38
N SER A 208 -7.95 -2.89 -16.06
CA SER A 208 -7.46 -3.52 -17.30
C SER A 208 -6.68 -4.82 -17.07
N LEU A 209 -6.11 -5.03 -15.88
CA LEU A 209 -5.23 -6.16 -15.57
C LEU A 209 -5.97 -7.44 -15.12
N PHE A 210 -7.28 -7.33 -14.89
CA PHE A 210 -8.15 -8.45 -14.51
C PHE A 210 -9.11 -8.89 -15.62
N LYS A 211 -8.98 -8.34 -16.84
CA LYS A 211 -9.58 -8.90 -18.06
C LYS A 211 -8.67 -9.96 -18.66
#